data_AF-A0A0J9XY94-F1
#
_entry.id   AF-A0A0J9XY94-F1
#
_cell.length_a   1.000
_cell.length_b   1.000
_cell.length_c   1.000
_cell.angle_alpha   90.00
_cell.angle_beta   90.00
_cell.angle_gamma   90.00
#
_symmetry.space_group_name_H-M   'P 1'
#
loop_
_entity.id
_entity.type
_entity.pdbx_description
1 polymer ?
#
loop_
_entity_poly.entity_id
_entity_poly.type
_entity_poly.pdbx_seq_one_letter_code
_entity_poly.pdbx_strand_id
1 'polypeptide(L)'
;CGLPPFVDDLPNSEKKEILSIWKDYKSGDDCTDQRRETQEIIDNLTSDIRAVLFGRPPSFLKDAPISVRKMFRDIMHNRTLKHDEKKQELKLFFYFF
;
A
#
# COMPACT_ATOMS: atom_id res chain seq x y z
N CYS A 1 -1.85 0.42 -19.57
CA CYS A 1 -1.16 0.57 -18.27
C CYS A 1 -1.90 1.56 -17.39
N GLY A 2 -1.37 1.94 -16.22
CA GLY A 2 -1.96 2.97 -15.38
C GLY A 2 -1.21 3.12 -14.06
N LEU A 3 -1.55 4.20 -13.34
CA LEU A 3 -1.02 4.49 -12.01
C LEU A 3 -1.15 3.24 -11.10
N PRO A 4 -0.07 2.80 -10.44
CA PRO A 4 -0.15 1.61 -9.61
C PRO A 4 -1.16 1.76 -8.45
N PRO A 5 -1.92 0.70 -8.10
CA PRO A 5 -2.98 0.77 -7.10
C PRO A 5 -2.48 0.95 -5.66
N PHE A 6 -1.18 0.78 -5.41
CA PHE A 6 -0.55 0.94 -4.09
C PHE A 6 0.05 2.34 -3.87
N VAL A 7 -0.05 3.26 -4.84
CA VAL A 7 0.59 4.59 -4.75
C VAL A 7 0.11 5.38 -3.54
N ASP A 8 -1.15 5.23 -3.15
CA ASP A 8 -1.70 5.92 -1.98
C ASP A 8 -1.14 5.42 -0.65
N ASP A 9 -0.53 4.24 -0.63
CA ASP A 9 0.00 3.60 0.58
C ASP A 9 1.50 3.90 0.79
N LEU A 10 2.14 4.57 -0.18
CA LEU A 10 3.53 4.97 -0.09
C LEU A 10 3.73 6.17 0.85
N PRO A 11 4.95 6.34 1.40
CA PRO A 11 5.27 7.56 2.12
C PRO A 11 5.17 8.78 1.20
N ASN A 12 4.94 9.95 1.80
CA ASN A 12 4.60 11.17 1.08
C ASN A 12 5.64 11.60 0.03
N SER A 13 6.91 11.24 0.20
CA SER A 13 7.98 11.61 -0.74
C SER A 13 7.85 10.80 -2.03
N GLU A 14 7.87 9.48 -1.91
CA GLU A 14 7.82 8.51 -3.01
C GLU A 14 6.47 8.55 -3.71
N LYS A 15 5.38 8.77 -2.96
CA LYS A 15 4.05 9.00 -3.52
C LYS A 15 4.04 10.18 -4.50
N LYS A 16 4.63 11.32 -4.11
CA LYS A 16 4.69 12.52 -4.97
C LYS A 16 5.53 12.28 -6.21
N GLU A 17 6.63 11.54 -6.06
CA GLU A 17 7.53 11.22 -7.16
C GLU A 17 6.83 10.33 -8.21
N ILE A 18 6.16 9.26 -7.77
CA ILE A 18 5.39 8.41 -8.67
C ILE A 18 4.23 9.18 -9.31
N LEU A 19 3.50 10.02 -8.57
CA LEU A 19 2.46 10.86 -9.17
C LEU A 19 3.01 11.79 -10.26
N SER A 20 4.25 12.29 -10.11
CA SER A 20 4.90 13.11 -11.13
C SER A 20 5.29 12.31 -12.38
N ILE A 21 5.73 11.06 -12.23
CA ILE A 21 6.06 10.16 -13.36
C ILE A 21 4.81 9.89 -14.21
N TRP A 22 3.67 9.69 -13.55
CA TRP A 22 2.42 9.32 -14.23
C TRP A 22 1.53 10.51 -14.61
N LYS A 23 1.93 11.76 -14.32
CA LYS A 23 1.07 12.96 -14.47
C LYS A 23 0.57 13.20 -15.90
N ASP A 24 1.42 12.90 -16.89
CA ASP A 24 1.15 13.16 -18.32
C ASP A 24 0.75 11.88 -19.09
N TYR A 25 0.72 10.73 -18.42
CA TYR A 25 0.37 9.45 -19.05
C TYR A 25 -1.10 9.41 -19.46
N LYS A 26 -1.38 8.96 -20.69
CA LYS A 26 -2.74 8.76 -21.18
C LYS A 26 -3.02 7.28 -21.37
N SER A 27 -4.27 6.89 -21.13
CA SER A 27 -4.70 5.51 -21.27
C SER A 27 -4.54 5.05 -22.72
N GLY A 28 -3.70 4.03 -22.92
CA GLY A 28 -3.41 3.45 -24.23
C GLY A 28 -1.99 3.73 -24.73
N ASP A 29 -1.30 4.70 -24.14
CA ASP A 29 0.10 5.00 -24.47
C ASP A 29 1.05 3.90 -23.96
N ASP A 30 2.25 3.85 -24.54
CA ASP A 30 3.33 3.04 -23.98
C ASP A 30 3.70 3.55 -22.59
N CYS A 31 4.02 2.62 -21.70
CA CYS A 31 4.24 2.90 -20.29
C CYS A 31 5.55 2.31 -19.76
N THR A 32 6.45 1.93 -20.67
CA THR A 32 7.69 1.22 -20.34
C THR A 32 8.56 2.08 -19.43
N ASP A 33 8.72 3.36 -19.76
CA ASP A 33 9.51 4.30 -18.97
C ASP A 33 8.87 4.57 -17.60
N GLN A 34 7.56 4.85 -17.56
CA GLN A 34 6.86 5.10 -16.30
C GLN A 34 6.95 3.89 -15.37
N ARG A 35 6.84 2.66 -15.91
CA ARG A 35 7.02 1.43 -15.13
C ARG A 35 8.44 1.27 -14.63
N ARG A 36 9.45 1.54 -15.46
CA ARG A 36 10.87 1.46 -15.08
C ARG A 36 11.17 2.45 -13.95
N GLU A 37 10.80 3.71 -14.10
CA GLU A 37 11.05 4.75 -13.10
C GLU A 37 10.28 4.48 -11.79
N THR A 38 9.03 4.01 -11.90
CA THR A 38 8.26 3.56 -10.72
C THR A 38 8.96 2.42 -10.00
N GLN A 39 9.53 1.46 -10.75
CA GLN A 39 10.23 0.32 -10.19
C GLN A 39 11.53 0.74 -9.48
N GLU A 40 12.27 1.72 -10.02
CA GLU A 40 13.46 2.29 -9.38
C GLU A 40 13.14 2.91 -8.02
N ILE A 41 12.02 3.63 -7.91
CA ILE A 41 11.55 4.19 -6.62
C ILE A 41 11.23 3.06 -5.64
N ILE A 42 10.50 2.02 -6.08
CA ILE A 42 10.18 0.86 -5.24
C ILE A 42 11.44 0.13 -4.79
N ASP A 43 12.45 0.06 -5.65
CA ASP A 43 13.70 -0.61 -5.34
C ASP A 43 14.56 0.13 -4.33
N ASN A 44 14.43 1.45 -4.28
CA ASN A 44 15.06 2.31 -3.28
C ASN A 44 14.30 2.37 -1.94
N LEU A 45 13.08 1.83 -1.86
CA LEU A 45 12.36 1.74 -0.58
C LEU A 45 13.09 0.83 0.41
N THR A 46 13.04 1.19 1.69
CA THR A 46 13.58 0.34 2.75
C THR A 46 12.83 -0.99 2.83
N SER A 47 13.53 -2.03 3.30
CA SER A 47 12.95 -3.37 3.46
C SER A 47 11.68 -3.37 4.31
N ASP A 48 11.62 -2.52 5.34
CA ASP A 48 10.46 -2.37 6.21
C ASP A 48 9.24 -1.87 5.43
N ILE A 49 9.40 -0.82 4.62
CA ILE A 49 8.29 -0.26 3.83
C ILE A 49 7.84 -1.27 2.77
N ARG A 50 8.79 -1.95 2.10
CA ARG A 50 8.46 -3.01 1.13
C ARG A 50 7.72 -4.17 1.78
N ALA A 51 8.10 -4.57 3.00
CA ALA A 51 7.41 -5.62 3.75
C ALA A 51 5.99 -5.21 4.14
N VAL A 52 5.77 -3.94 4.49
CA VAL A 52 4.42 -3.42 4.74
C VAL A 52 3.58 -3.47 3.47
N LEU A 53 4.07 -2.96 2.33
CA LEU A 53 3.28 -2.83 1.11
C LEU A 53 3.04 -4.16 0.38
N PHE A 54 4.11 -4.93 0.22
CA PHE A 54 4.14 -6.15 -0.61
C PHE A 54 4.20 -7.44 0.21
N GLY A 55 4.17 -7.34 1.55
CA GLY A 55 4.13 -8.48 2.43
C GLY A 55 2.91 -9.38 2.19
N ARG A 56 3.10 -10.68 2.40
CA ARG A 56 2.00 -11.64 2.31
C ARG A 56 0.99 -11.34 3.42
N PRO A 57 -0.30 -11.20 3.09
CA PRO A 57 -1.32 -11.05 4.13
C PRO A 57 -1.35 -12.31 5.00
N PRO A 58 -1.73 -12.19 6.29
CA PRO A 58 -1.99 -13.34 7.14
C PRO A 58 -2.98 -14.32 6.49
N SER A 59 -2.84 -15.61 6.77
CA SER A 59 -3.65 -16.66 6.12
C SER A 59 -5.16 -16.48 6.33
N PHE A 60 -5.58 -15.94 7.48
CA PHE A 60 -6.98 -15.64 7.77
C PHE A 60 -7.55 -14.47 6.95
N LEU A 61 -6.71 -13.69 6.26
CA LEU A 61 -7.10 -12.62 5.33
C LEU A 61 -6.86 -12.99 3.86
N LYS A 62 -6.51 -14.25 3.57
CA LYS A 62 -6.17 -14.70 2.22
C LYS A 62 -7.29 -14.46 1.20
N ASP A 63 -8.54 -14.58 1.62
CA ASP A 63 -9.73 -14.43 0.76
C ASP A 63 -10.51 -13.14 1.06
N ALA A 64 -10.01 -12.32 2.00
CA ALA A 64 -10.66 -11.07 2.36
C ALA A 64 -10.53 -10.02 1.23
N PRO A 65 -11.47 -9.06 1.12
CA PRO A 65 -11.37 -7.94 0.18
C PRO A 65 -10.08 -7.12 0.37
N ILE A 66 -9.61 -6.46 -0.70
CA ILE A 66 -8.39 -5.62 -0.65
C ILE A 66 -8.52 -4.52 0.41
N SER A 67 -9.69 -3.89 0.52
CA SER A 67 -9.99 -2.88 1.53
C SER A 67 -9.83 -3.40 2.96
N VAL A 68 -10.27 -4.63 3.22
CA VAL A 68 -10.12 -5.31 4.51
C VAL A 68 -8.65 -5.57 4.83
N ARG A 69 -7.89 -6.11 3.86
CA ARG A 69 -6.44 -6.35 4.04
C ARG A 69 -5.68 -5.07 4.29
N LYS A 70 -6.05 -3.99 3.58
CA LYS A 70 -5.47 -2.65 3.74
C LYS A 70 -5.73 -2.13 5.14
N MET A 71 -7.00 -2.11 5.59
CA MET A 71 -7.35 -1.63 6.93
C MET A 71 -6.63 -2.41 8.04
N PHE A 72 -6.58 -3.74 7.93
CA PHE A 72 -5.83 -4.58 8.87
C PHE A 72 -4.35 -4.19 8.93
N ARG A 73 -3.71 -4.02 7.76
CA ARG A 73 -2.32 -3.60 7.64
C ARG A 73 -2.10 -2.23 8.28
N ASP A 74 -2.98 -1.27 8.00
CA ASP A 74 -2.90 0.10 8.52
C ASP A 74 -2.95 0.11 10.06
N ILE A 75 -3.89 -0.64 10.66
CA ILE A 75 -3.99 -0.76 12.13
C ILE A 75 -2.75 -1.44 12.71
N MET A 76 -2.31 -2.56 12.13
CA MET A 76 -1.20 -3.35 12.66
C MET A 76 0.13 -2.62 12.57
N HIS A 77 0.38 -1.90 11.49
CA HIS A 77 1.62 -1.16 11.27
C HIS A 77 1.59 0.28 11.81
N ASN A 78 0.45 0.74 12.32
CA ASN A 78 0.39 2.02 13.01
C ASN A 78 1.28 2.00 14.27
N ARG A 79 2.33 2.82 14.27
CA ARG A 79 3.28 2.94 15.39
C ARG A 79 2.77 3.86 16.51
N THR A 80 1.71 4.63 16.29
CA THR A 80 1.12 5.52 17.30
C THR A 80 0.14 4.80 18.21
N LEU A 81 -0.49 3.71 17.74
CA LEU A 81 -1.44 2.91 18.51
C LEU A 81 -0.72 1.91 19.42
N LYS A 82 -1.15 1.88 20.68
CA LYS A 82 -0.77 0.83 21.64
C LYS A 82 -1.48 -0.47 21.31
N HIS A 83 -0.98 -1.57 21.88
CA HIS A 83 -1.51 -2.91 21.64
C HIS A 83 -3.02 -3.03 21.94
N ASP A 84 -3.49 -2.46 23.05
CA ASP A 84 -4.90 -2.53 23.43
C ASP A 84 -5.81 -1.72 22.51
N GLU A 85 -5.32 -0.59 22.01
CA GLU A 85 -6.04 0.25 21.03
C GLU A 85 -6.15 -0.49 19.69
N LYS A 86 -5.06 -1.12 19.22
CA LYS A 86 -5.11 -1.99 18.02
C LYS A 86 -6.13 -3.12 18.18
N LYS A 87 -6.18 -3.73 19.37
CA LYS A 87 -7.15 -4.80 19.66
C LYS A 87 -8.60 -4.28 19.62
N GLN A 88 -8.86 -3.06 20.08
CA GLN A 88 -10.18 -2.44 20.01
C GLN A 88 -10.58 -2.13 18.56
N GLU A 89 -9.69 -1.52 17.77
CA GLU A 89 -9.92 -1.24 16.35
C GLU A 89 -10.21 -2.52 15.54
N LEU A 90 -9.40 -3.57 15.75
CA LEU A 90 -9.61 -4.86 15.11
C LEU A 90 -10.91 -5.53 15.57
N LYS A 91 -11.29 -5.40 16.85
CA LYS A 91 -12.57 -5.93 17.35
C LYS A 91 -13.75 -5.25 16.67
N LEU A 92 -13.73 -3.92 16.58
CA LEU A 92 -14.77 -3.17 15.87
C LEU A 92 -14.86 -3.67 14.43
N PHE A 93 -13.72 -3.87 13.77
CA PHE A 93 -13.66 -4.40 12.42
C PHE A 93 -14.31 -5.80 12.27
N PHE A 94 -14.02 -6.75 13.15
CA PHE A 94 -14.61 -8.10 13.11
C PHE A 94 -16.06 -8.19 13.59
N TYR A 95 -16.62 -7.13 14.19
CA TYR A 95 -18.04 -7.08 14.57
C TYR A 95 -18.95 -6.64 13.41
N PHE A 96 -18.39 -5.97 12.40
CA PHE A 96 -19.13 -5.46 11.24
C PHE A 96 -19.01 -6.36 9.98
N PHE A 97 -18.31 -7.48 10.08
CA PHE A 97 -18.13 -8.50 9.04
C PHE A 97 -18.55 -9.87 9.57
#